data_AF-A0A931E4B5-F1
#
_entry.id   AF-A0A931E4B5-F1
#
_cell.length_a   1.000
_cell.length_b   1.000
_cell.length_c   1.000
_cell.angle_alpha   90.00
_cell.angle_beta   90.00
_cell.angle_gamma   90.00
#
_symmetry.space_group_name_H-M   'P 1'
#
loop_
_entity.id
_entity.type
_entity.pdbx_description
1 polymer ?
#
loop_
_entity_poly.entity_id
_entity_poly.type
_entity_poly.pdbx_seq_one_letter_code
_entity_poly.pdbx_strand_id
1 'polypeptide(L)'
;MRKSFLLTGACMLLLLFTLSCTRYGDNRNISVSISENEHTYKLVAYFNRNKTKAVHEYMDQILGSYSDMSFVNSEIDADLTLNNGATFYLKSVPGELEVALDKRENTKANYIIIKDMCAGIKDVVKD
;
A
#
# COMPACT_ATOMS: atom_id res chain seq x y z
N MET A 1 54.45 27.72 10.15
CA MET A 1 53.56 26.60 10.53
C MET A 1 52.54 27.12 11.53
N ARG A 2 51.27 26.67 11.50
CA ARG A 2 50.13 27.06 12.38
C ARG A 2 49.14 28.14 11.88
N LYS A 3 48.70 28.08 10.61
CA LYS A 3 47.42 28.73 10.23
C LYS A 3 46.48 27.84 9.40
N SER A 4 46.98 26.76 8.81
CA SER A 4 46.18 25.86 7.97
C SER A 4 45.37 24.78 8.71
N PHE A 5 45.43 24.71 10.06
CA PHE A 5 44.68 23.71 10.83
C PHE A 5 43.31 24.17 11.34
N LEU A 6 43.02 25.48 11.29
CA LEU A 6 41.77 26.03 11.82
C LEU A 6 40.64 26.09 10.79
N LEU A 7 40.95 26.04 9.48
CA LEU A 7 39.94 26.15 8.43
C LEU A 7 39.34 24.80 8.03
N THR A 8 40.05 23.70 8.28
CA THR A 8 39.60 22.34 7.92
C THR A 8 38.64 21.74 8.94
N GLY A 9 38.59 22.27 10.17
CA GLY A 9 37.65 21.84 11.21
C GLY A 9 36.23 22.38 11.04
N ALA A 10 36.06 23.52 10.35
CA ALA A 10 34.75 24.16 10.17
C ALA A 10 33.90 23.50 9.06
N CYS A 11 34.52 22.89 8.05
CA CYS A 11 33.78 22.21 6.97
C CYS A 11 33.24 20.82 7.38
N MET A 12 33.82 20.17 8.39
CA MET A 12 33.40 18.83 8.81
C MET A 12 32.14 18.84 9.70
N LEU A 13 31.76 20.00 10.24
CA LEU A 13 30.54 20.18 11.06
C LEU A 13 29.26 20.40 10.25
N LEU A 14 29.35 20.66 8.93
CA LEU A 14 28.18 20.90 8.07
C LEU A 14 27.62 19.62 7.42
N LEU A 15 28.33 18.49 7.50
CA LEU A 15 27.91 17.22 6.88
C LEU A 15 27.11 16.29 7.81
N LEU A 16 26.90 16.67 9.07
CA LEU A 16 26.14 15.86 10.03
C LEU A 16 24.66 16.25 10.16
N PHE A 17 24.18 17.26 9.41
CA PHE A 17 22.80 17.75 9.51
C PHE A 17 21.81 17.14 8.50
N THR A 18 22.23 16.23 7.61
CA THR A 18 21.38 15.73 6.51
C THR A 18 20.88 14.29 6.67
N LEU A 19 20.70 13.79 7.90
CA LEU A 19 20.03 12.50 8.13
C LEU A 19 19.12 12.57 9.36
N SER A 20 18.25 13.58 9.42
CA SER A 20 17.03 13.48 10.23
C SER A 20 15.84 13.51 9.28
N CYS A 21 15.66 12.40 8.55
CA CYS A 21 14.32 12.02 8.12
C CYS A 21 13.52 11.80 9.41
N THR A 22 12.83 12.84 9.86
CA THR A 22 11.78 12.74 10.86
C THR A 22 10.71 11.81 10.27
N ARG A 23 10.85 10.51 10.53
CA ARG A 23 9.73 9.58 10.45
C ARG A 23 8.78 9.97 11.58
N TYR A 24 7.97 10.99 11.33
CA TYR A 24 6.76 11.23 12.08
C TYR A 24 5.85 10.03 11.79
N GLY A 25 5.94 9.03 12.66
CA GLY A 25 4.93 7.98 12.77
C GLY A 25 3.67 8.65 13.27
N ASP A 26 2.85 9.16 12.34
CA ASP A 26 1.45 9.47 12.62
C ASP A 26 0.75 8.14 12.89
N ASN A 27 0.81 7.72 14.16
CA ASN A 27 0.17 6.52 14.69
C ASN A 27 -1.30 6.82 15.05
N ARG A 28 -2.04 7.46 14.14
CA ARG A 28 -3.44 7.80 14.37
C ARG A 28 -4.19 7.67 13.05
N ASN A 29 -5.05 6.65 13.01
CA ASN A 29 -6.05 6.31 11.99
C ASN A 29 -5.65 5.21 11.00
N ILE A 30 -5.02 4.13 11.49
CA ILE A 30 -5.13 2.84 10.81
C ILE A 30 -6.54 2.31 11.10
N SER A 31 -7.33 2.11 10.04
CA SER A 31 -8.66 1.51 10.12
C SER A 31 -8.79 0.52 8.98
N VAL A 32 -9.24 -0.71 9.27
CA VAL A 32 -9.56 -1.71 8.26
C VAL A 32 -10.95 -2.23 8.57
N SER A 33 -11.87 -2.00 7.64
CA SER A 33 -13.26 -2.43 7.72
C SER A 33 -13.54 -3.42 6.61
N ILE A 34 -14.17 -4.54 6.96
CA ILE A 34 -14.65 -5.54 6.01
C ILE A 34 -16.16 -5.64 6.19
N SER A 35 -16.89 -5.48 5.09
CA SER A 35 -18.33 -5.68 5.02
C SER A 35 -18.62 -6.76 3.99
N GLU A 36 -19.40 -7.76 4.38
CA GLU A 36 -19.71 -8.90 3.53
C GLU A 36 -21.17 -9.32 3.71
N ASN A 37 -21.88 -9.50 2.60
CA ASN A 37 -23.22 -10.09 2.57
C ASN A 37 -23.29 -11.21 1.54
N GLU A 38 -24.48 -11.71 1.20
CA GLU A 38 -24.67 -12.80 0.25
C GLU A 38 -24.12 -12.48 -1.16
N HIS A 39 -24.19 -11.23 -1.58
CA HIS A 39 -23.86 -10.82 -2.96
C HIS A 39 -22.56 -10.02 -3.05
N THR A 40 -22.16 -9.31 -2.00
CA THR A 40 -21.00 -8.41 -2.08
C THR A 40 -19.98 -8.68 -0.99
N TYR A 41 -18.72 -8.39 -1.34
CA TYR A 41 -17.60 -8.30 -0.43
C TYR A 41 -16.96 -6.92 -0.60
N LYS A 42 -16.71 -6.21 0.49
CA LYS A 42 -16.07 -4.89 0.46
C LYS A 42 -15.05 -4.77 1.60
N LEU A 43 -13.85 -4.31 1.26
CA LEU A 43 -12.84 -3.84 2.19
C LEU A 43 -12.64 -2.34 2.01
N VAL A 44 -12.54 -1.62 3.12
CA VAL A 44 -12.07 -0.23 3.16
C VAL A 44 -10.98 -0.13 4.21
N ALA A 45 -9.80 0.33 3.80
CA ALA A 45 -8.67 0.54 4.68
C ALA A 45 -8.15 1.97 4.56
N TYR A 46 -7.93 2.60 5.71
CA TYR A 46 -7.20 3.86 5.86
C TYR A 46 -5.93 3.58 6.64
N PHE A 47 -4.80 4.11 6.18
CA PHE A 47 -3.49 3.85 6.76
C PHE A 47 -2.52 5.00 6.49
N ASN A 48 -1.36 4.99 7.14
CA ASN A 48 -0.36 6.01 6.92
C ASN A 48 0.11 5.98 5.45
N ARG A 49 0.17 7.15 4.79
CA ARG A 49 0.60 7.29 3.40
C ARG A 49 1.95 6.62 3.11
N ASN A 50 2.84 6.52 4.09
CA ASN A 50 4.13 5.83 3.94
C ASN A 50 4.03 4.29 3.75
N LYS A 51 2.89 3.67 4.11
CA LYS A 51 2.60 2.24 3.91
C LYS A 51 2.02 1.95 2.52
N THR A 52 1.66 2.97 1.72
CA THR A 52 1.10 2.81 0.36
C THR A 52 1.95 1.89 -0.51
N LYS A 53 3.27 2.11 -0.53
CA LYS A 53 4.19 1.27 -1.30
C LYS A 53 4.14 -0.19 -0.87
N ALA A 54 4.14 -0.46 0.44
CA ALA A 54 4.06 -1.81 0.98
C ALA A 54 2.72 -2.49 0.64
N VAL A 55 1.62 -1.73 0.67
CA VAL A 55 0.30 -2.22 0.23
C VAL A 55 0.33 -2.59 -1.24
N HIS A 56 0.87 -1.74 -2.11
CA HIS A 56 0.94 -2.03 -3.54
C HIS A 56 1.85 -3.23 -3.85
N GLU A 57 3.02 -3.32 -3.19
CA GLU A 57 3.93 -4.47 -3.31
C GLU A 57 3.26 -5.77 -2.86
N TYR A 58 2.47 -5.72 -1.78
CA TYR A 58 1.69 -6.87 -1.33
C TYR A 58 0.60 -7.26 -2.33
N MET A 59 -0.09 -6.28 -2.94
CA MET A 59 -1.07 -6.55 -3.99
C MET A 59 -0.40 -7.20 -5.21
N ASP A 60 0.75 -6.70 -5.66
CA ASP A 60 1.53 -7.30 -6.75
C ASP A 60 1.96 -8.74 -6.42
N GLN A 61 2.36 -9.00 -5.17
CA GLN A 61 2.74 -10.35 -4.74
C GLN A 61 1.58 -11.35 -4.86
N ILE A 62 0.36 -10.93 -4.53
CA ILE A 62 -0.82 -11.82 -4.53
C ILE A 62 -1.49 -11.89 -5.90
N LEU A 63 -1.63 -10.75 -6.59
CA LEU A 63 -2.38 -10.61 -7.83
C LEU A 63 -1.53 -10.58 -9.10
N GLY A 64 -0.22 -10.36 -9.00
CA GLY A 64 0.67 -10.21 -10.16
C GLY A 64 0.80 -11.47 -11.03
N SER A 65 0.47 -12.65 -10.51
CA SER A 65 0.36 -13.87 -11.33
C SER A 65 -0.92 -13.92 -12.17
N TYR A 66 -1.89 -13.06 -11.86
CA TYR A 66 -3.19 -12.94 -12.53
C TYR A 66 -3.35 -11.62 -13.28
N SER A 67 -2.35 -10.75 -13.32
CA SER A 67 -2.40 -9.49 -14.08
C SER A 67 -1.06 -9.15 -14.70
N ASP A 68 -1.11 -8.60 -15.91
CA ASP A 68 0.07 -7.97 -16.54
C ASP A 68 0.30 -6.53 -16.03
N MET A 69 -0.46 -6.11 -15.02
CA MET A 69 -0.41 -4.78 -14.41
C MET A 69 0.41 -4.81 -13.11
N SER A 70 1.06 -3.69 -12.83
CA SER A 70 1.75 -3.42 -11.57
C SER A 70 0.96 -2.38 -10.78
N PHE A 71 0.63 -2.72 -9.53
CA PHE A 71 0.00 -1.80 -8.58
C PHE A 71 1.02 -0.82 -7.99
N VAL A 72 2.31 -1.16 -7.95
CA VAL A 72 3.35 -0.30 -7.38
C VAL A 72 3.39 1.09 -8.02
N ASN A 73 3.34 2.12 -7.17
CA ASN A 73 3.34 3.55 -7.53
C ASN A 73 2.20 4.00 -8.47
N SER A 74 1.14 3.22 -8.58
CA SER A 74 -0.06 3.55 -9.39
C SER A 74 -1.20 4.03 -8.49
N GLU A 75 -1.85 5.13 -8.85
CA GLU A 75 -3.14 5.52 -8.29
C GLU A 75 -4.25 4.94 -9.18
N ILE A 76 -5.18 4.21 -8.59
CA ILE A 76 -6.24 3.50 -9.31
C ILE A 76 -7.58 3.83 -8.66
N ASP A 77 -8.60 4.08 -9.47
CA ASP A 77 -10.00 4.21 -9.05
C ASP A 77 -10.86 3.71 -10.22
N ALA A 78 -11.02 2.39 -10.31
CA ALA A 78 -11.65 1.73 -11.46
C ALA A 78 -12.10 0.30 -11.15
N ASP A 79 -13.02 -0.20 -11.96
CA ASP A 79 -13.27 -1.64 -12.09
C ASP A 79 -12.13 -2.30 -12.87
N LEU A 80 -11.55 -3.35 -12.30
CA LEU A 80 -10.48 -4.13 -12.88
C LEU A 80 -10.95 -5.54 -13.20
N THR A 81 -10.46 -6.08 -14.33
CA THR A 81 -10.59 -7.50 -14.66
C THR A 81 -9.21 -8.12 -14.78
N LEU A 82 -8.94 -9.16 -13.99
CA LEU A 82 -7.70 -9.94 -14.03
C LEU A 82 -7.73 -10.97 -15.16
N ASN A 83 -6.57 -11.52 -15.53
CA ASN A 83 -6.40 -12.54 -16.57
C ASN A 83 -7.14 -13.86 -16.25
N ASN A 84 -7.44 -14.12 -14.97
CA ASN A 84 -8.28 -15.24 -14.53
C ASN A 84 -9.80 -14.91 -14.52
N GLY A 85 -10.19 -13.76 -15.06
CA GLY A 85 -11.57 -13.29 -15.16
C GLY A 85 -12.14 -12.72 -13.85
N ALA A 86 -11.34 -12.56 -12.79
CA ALA A 86 -11.81 -11.90 -11.57
C ALA A 86 -12.11 -10.43 -11.86
N THR A 87 -13.31 -9.96 -11.54
CA THR A 87 -13.72 -8.57 -11.75
C THR A 87 -14.09 -7.90 -10.44
N PHE A 88 -13.48 -6.76 -10.13
CA PHE A 88 -13.72 -6.04 -8.88
C PHE A 88 -13.36 -4.56 -9.01
N TYR A 89 -14.02 -3.73 -8.22
CA TYR A 89 -13.67 -2.33 -8.05
C TYR A 89 -12.43 -2.21 -7.15
N LEU A 90 -11.48 -1.39 -7.59
CA LEU A 90 -10.29 -1.01 -6.84
C LEU A 90 -10.16 0.51 -6.78
N LYS A 91 -10.09 1.05 -5.57
CA LYS A 91 -9.53 2.36 -5.28
C LYS A 91 -8.24 2.20 -4.49
N SER A 92 -7.11 2.61 -5.04
CA SER A 92 -5.82 2.63 -4.37
C SER A 92 -5.20 4.00 -4.57
N VAL A 93 -5.19 4.80 -3.50
CA VAL A 93 -4.57 6.13 -3.47
C VAL A 93 -3.73 6.25 -2.19
N PRO A 94 -2.79 7.21 -2.09
CA PRO A 94 -1.92 7.28 -0.93
C PRO A 94 -2.67 7.36 0.41
N GLY A 95 -2.56 6.30 1.22
CA GLY A 95 -3.18 6.17 2.54
C GLY A 95 -4.61 5.60 2.56
N GLU A 96 -5.16 5.20 1.42
CA GLU A 96 -6.51 4.66 1.30
C GLU A 96 -6.56 3.50 0.30
N LEU A 97 -7.22 2.41 0.69
CA LEU A 97 -7.52 1.27 -0.17
C LEU A 97 -9.00 0.91 -0.02
N GLU A 98 -9.73 0.87 -1.13
CA GLU A 98 -11.05 0.27 -1.21
C GLU A 98 -11.05 -0.85 -2.25
N VAL A 99 -11.61 -1.99 -1.88
CA VAL A 99 -11.80 -3.14 -2.76
C VAL A 99 -13.25 -3.56 -2.63
N ALA A 100 -13.99 -3.65 -3.74
CA ALA A 100 -15.35 -4.14 -3.73
C ALA A 100 -15.57 -5.17 -4.84
N LEU A 101 -16.18 -6.30 -4.49
CA LEU A 101 -16.41 -7.43 -5.40
C LEU A 101 -17.88 -7.86 -5.34
N ASP A 102 -18.50 -8.01 -6.50
CA ASP A 102 -19.78 -8.69 -6.65
C ASP A 102 -19.54 -10.20 -6.83
N LYS A 103 -20.06 -11.00 -5.90
CA LYS A 103 -19.93 -12.46 -5.87
C LYS A 103 -20.73 -13.14 -6.97
N ARG A 104 -21.70 -12.46 -7.57
CA ARG A 104 -22.52 -12.97 -8.67
C ARG A 104 -21.78 -12.89 -10.01
N GLU A 105 -20.89 -11.91 -10.14
CA GLU A 105 -20.05 -11.69 -11.33
C GLU A 105 -18.71 -12.44 -11.25
N ASN A 106 -18.44 -13.14 -10.14
CA ASN A 106 -17.18 -13.81 -9.90
C ASN A 106 -17.36 -15.28 -9.56
N THR A 107 -16.42 -16.11 -9.99
CA THR A 107 -16.34 -17.48 -9.51
C THR A 107 -15.97 -17.51 -8.02
N LYS A 108 -16.32 -18.59 -7.33
CA LYS A 108 -15.94 -18.78 -5.92
C LYS A 108 -14.42 -18.72 -5.72
N ALA A 109 -13.63 -19.21 -6.68
CA ALA A 109 -12.17 -19.17 -6.62
C ALA A 109 -11.65 -17.72 -6.68
N ASN A 110 -12.18 -16.90 -7.61
CA ASN A 110 -11.80 -15.50 -7.76
C ASN A 110 -12.17 -14.69 -6.50
N TYR A 111 -13.36 -14.91 -5.96
CA TYR A 111 -13.77 -14.32 -4.68
C TYR A 111 -12.80 -14.66 -3.53
N ILE A 112 -12.38 -15.93 -3.42
CA ILE A 112 -11.44 -16.35 -2.37
C ILE A 112 -10.09 -15.64 -2.54
N ILE A 113 -9.55 -15.55 -3.76
CA ILE A 113 -8.27 -14.85 -4.02
C ILE A 113 -8.34 -13.39 -3.55
N ILE A 114 -9.39 -12.66 -3.93
CA ILE A 114 -9.57 -11.25 -3.53
C ILE A 114 -9.76 -11.13 -2.02
N LYS A 115 -10.54 -12.03 -1.40
CA LYS A 115 -10.75 -12.05 0.04
C LYS A 115 -9.46 -12.32 0.82
N ASP A 116 -8.63 -13.25 0.35
CA ASP A 116 -7.36 -13.60 0.99
C ASP A 116 -6.36 -12.44 0.86
N MET A 117 -6.30 -11.78 -0.30
CA MET A 117 -5.55 -10.53 -0.47
C MET A 117 -6.01 -9.51 0.59
N CYS A 118 -7.30 -9.20 0.63
CA CYS A 118 -7.86 -8.22 1.57
C CYS A 118 -7.62 -8.58 3.04
N ALA A 119 -7.63 -9.86 3.41
CA ALA A 119 -7.34 -10.31 4.77
C ALA A 119 -5.91 -9.95 5.22
N GLY A 120 -4.92 -10.10 4.33
CA GLY A 120 -3.53 -9.77 4.65
C GLY A 120 -3.19 -8.27 4.64
N ILE A 121 -4.05 -7.41 4.06
CA ILE A 121 -3.87 -5.94 4.13
C ILE A 121 -3.73 -5.47 5.58
N LYS A 122 -4.49 -6.07 6.50
CA LYS A 122 -4.43 -5.74 7.92
C LYS A 122 -3.01 -5.92 8.50
N ASP A 123 -2.25 -6.89 8.03
CA ASP A 123 -0.89 -7.14 8.51
C ASP A 123 0.14 -6.20 7.87
N VAL A 124 -0.08 -5.82 6.60
CA VAL A 124 0.78 -4.88 5.88
C VAL A 124 0.70 -3.47 6.45
N VAL A 125 -0.50 -3.04 6.86
CA VAL A 125 -0.74 -1.68 7.37
C VAL A 125 -0.53 -1.53 8.87
N LYS A 126 -0.27 -2.62 9.61
CA LYS A 126 0.17 -2.56 11.02
C LYS A 126 1.55 -1.90 11.11
N ASP A 127 1.80 -1.27 12.26
CA ASP A 127 3.08 -0.61 12.56
C ASP A 127 4.24 -1.59 12.60
#